data_AF-A0A9D3URC4-F1
#
_entry.id   AF-A0A9D3URC4-F1
#
_cell.length_a   1.000
_cell.length_b   1.000
_cell.length_c   1.000
_cell.angle_alpha   90.00
_cell.angle_beta   90.00
_cell.angle_gamma   90.00
#
_symmetry.space_group_name_H-M   'P 1'
#
loop_
_entity.id
_entity.type
_entity.pdbx_description
1 polymer ?
#
loop_
_entity_poly.entity_id
_entity_poly.type
_entity_poly.pdbx_seq_one_letter_code
_entity_poly.pdbx_strand_id
1 'polypeptide(L)'
;MASDEGLFRDLDSSFVSKVKIGNRNLIEARSTGNVVISTHSGNKTILDVLFIPDIDQNLLSVGQLIEKGYSLIFKNNSYVIEDSLGQELVTVAMTERCFMLDSWK
;
A
#
# COMPACT_ATOMS: atom_id res chain seq x y z
N MET A 1 1.03 0.00 -3.87
CA MET A 1 0.75 -0.15 -5.30
C MET A 1 -0.76 -0.16 -5.47
N ALA A 2 -1.28 0.56 -6.46
CA ALA A 2 -2.71 0.59 -6.76
C ALA A 2 -2.96 0.59 -8.26
N SER A 3 -4.07 0.00 -8.70
CA SER A 3 -4.48 -0.08 -10.11
C SER A 3 -5.54 0.93 -10.52
N ASP A 4 -6.24 1.51 -9.55
CA ASP A 4 -7.23 2.56 -9.79
C ASP A 4 -6.60 3.93 -9.63
N GLU A 5 -6.57 4.68 -10.73
CA GLU A 5 -6.04 6.04 -10.81
C GLU A 5 -6.81 7.02 -9.91
N GLY A 6 -8.12 6.79 -9.70
CA GLY A 6 -8.99 7.64 -8.89
C GLY A 6 -8.65 7.65 -7.40
N LEU A 7 -7.81 6.73 -6.94
CA LEU A 7 -7.34 6.65 -5.55
C LEU A 7 -6.22 7.65 -5.24
N PHE A 8 -5.60 8.22 -6.28
CA PHE A 8 -4.48 9.11 -6.15
C PHE A 8 -4.94 10.57 -6.08
N ARG A 9 -4.38 11.31 -5.13
CA ARG A 9 -4.58 12.75 -5.04
C ARG A 9 -3.77 13.50 -6.11
N ASP A 10 -2.61 12.95 -6.42
CA ASP A 10 -1.64 13.48 -7.36
C ASP A 10 -0.89 12.32 -8.01
N LEU A 11 -0.45 12.51 -9.25
CA LEU A 11 0.34 11.56 -10.02
C LEU A 11 1.48 12.28 -10.73
N ASP A 12 2.68 11.76 -10.54
CA ASP A 12 3.87 12.11 -11.30
C ASP A 12 4.08 11.08 -12.41
N SER A 13 3.72 11.45 -13.64
CA SER A 13 3.90 10.64 -14.84
C SER A 13 5.32 10.67 -15.39
N SER A 14 6.24 11.46 -14.82
CA SER A 14 7.66 11.40 -15.21
C SER A 14 8.35 10.17 -14.63
N PHE A 15 7.80 9.61 -13.57
CA PHE A 15 8.27 8.38 -12.95
C PHE A 15 7.71 7.14 -13.68
N VAL A 16 8.59 6.36 -14.30
CA VAL A 16 8.26 5.05 -14.86
C VAL A 16 9.26 4.03 -14.34
N SER A 17 8.77 2.89 -13.85
CA SER A 17 9.62 1.83 -13.29
C SER A 17 9.05 0.44 -13.55
N LYS A 18 9.90 -0.58 -13.41
CA LYS A 18 9.49 -1.99 -13.49
C LYS A 18 9.60 -2.64 -12.12
N VAL A 19 8.53 -3.29 -11.68
CA VAL A 19 8.44 -3.97 -10.39
C VAL A 19 8.39 -5.47 -10.62
N LYS A 20 9.22 -6.22 -9.88
CA LYS A 20 9.16 -7.70 -9.88
C LYS A 20 8.17 -8.17 -8.83
N ILE A 21 7.17 -8.93 -9.23
CA ILE A 21 6.15 -9.49 -8.32
C ILE A 21 6.45 -10.94 -7.93
N GLY A 22 5.64 -11.51 -7.03
CA GLY A 22 5.88 -12.83 -6.43
C GLY A 22 5.98 -13.99 -7.44
N ASN A 23 5.31 -13.91 -8.59
CA ASN A 23 5.42 -14.89 -9.68
C ASN A 23 6.65 -14.68 -10.59
N ARG A 24 7.56 -13.77 -10.21
CA ARG A 24 8.79 -13.36 -10.92
C ARG A 24 8.57 -12.55 -12.19
N ASN A 25 7.34 -12.26 -12.59
CA ASN A 25 7.07 -11.36 -13.69
C ASN A 25 7.48 -9.93 -13.32
N LEU A 26 7.85 -9.17 -14.35
CA LEU A 26 8.07 -7.73 -14.27
C LEU A 26 6.82 -7.04 -14.82
N ILE A 27 6.24 -6.15 -14.01
CA ILE A 27 5.11 -5.30 -14.38
C ILE A 27 5.51 -3.84 -14.33
N GLU A 28 4.88 -2.99 -15.14
CA GLU A 28 5.24 -1.59 -15.27
C GLU A 28 4.43 -0.70 -14.33
N ALA A 29 5.13 0.08 -13.50
CA ALA A 29 4.56 1.23 -12.82
C ALA A 29 4.62 2.43 -13.76
N ARG A 30 3.44 2.95 -14.12
CA ARG A 30 3.29 4.03 -15.12
C ARG A 30 3.45 5.43 -14.52
N SER A 31 3.23 5.55 -13.21
CA SER A 31 3.41 6.78 -12.45
C SER A 31 3.57 6.47 -10.96
N THR A 32 3.97 7.48 -10.19
CA THR A 32 3.95 7.44 -8.72
C THR A 32 3.08 8.57 -8.19
N GLY A 33 2.52 8.43 -6.99
CA GLY A 33 1.67 9.46 -6.42
C GLY A 33 1.29 9.22 -4.98
N ASN A 34 0.60 10.19 -4.40
CA ASN A 34 0.13 10.11 -3.02
C ASN A 34 -1.32 9.63 -2.96
N VAL A 35 -1.60 8.71 -2.04
CA VAL A 35 -2.93 8.17 -1.79
C VAL A 35 -3.38 8.60 -0.40
N VAL A 36 -4.63 9.04 -0.28
CA VAL A 36 -5.27 9.26 1.02
C VAL A 36 -6.08 8.02 1.38
N ILE A 37 -5.83 7.46 2.55
CA ILE A 37 -6.62 6.37 3.12
C ILE A 37 -7.40 6.87 4.33
N SER A 38 -8.63 6.41 4.45
CA SER A 38 -9.49 6.66 5.60
C SER A 38 -9.22 5.59 6.66
N THR A 39 -8.69 5.99 7.83
CA THR A 39 -8.45 5.06 8.96
C THR A 39 -9.31 5.45 10.16
N HIS A 40 -9.37 4.56 11.16
CA HIS A 40 -10.07 4.85 12.41
C HIS A 40 -9.46 6.06 13.17
N SER A 41 -8.20 6.39 12.91
CA SER A 41 -7.49 7.54 13.48
C SER A 41 -7.53 8.78 12.56
N GLY A 42 -8.34 8.76 11.51
CA GLY A 42 -8.54 9.85 10.55
C GLY A 42 -7.88 9.56 9.20
N ASN A 43 -7.84 10.58 8.34
CA ASN A 43 -7.23 10.45 7.02
C ASN A 43 -5.71 10.41 7.15
N LYS A 44 -5.08 9.41 6.53
CA LYS A 44 -3.63 9.27 6.47
C LYS A 44 -3.19 9.28 5.01
N THR A 45 -2.09 9.95 4.72
CA THR A 45 -1.52 9.99 3.37
C THR A 45 -0.40 8.96 3.28
N ILE A 46 -0.51 8.04 2.33
CA ILE A 46 0.58 7.14 1.93
C ILE A 46 1.34 7.80 0.79
N LEU A 47 2.64 7.97 1.00
CA LEU A 47 3.53 8.64 0.05
C LEU A 47 4.18 7.64 -0.91
N ASP A 48 4.45 8.09 -2.15
CA ASP A 48 5.17 7.36 -3.20
C ASP A 48 4.54 6.00 -3.55
N VAL A 49 3.21 5.99 -3.70
CA VAL A 49 2.48 4.81 -4.15
C VAL A 49 2.65 4.64 -5.66
N LEU A 50 3.04 3.45 -6.08
CA LEU A 50 3.14 3.12 -7.50
C LEU A 50 1.75 2.86 -8.12
N PHE A 51 1.46 3.54 -9.23
CA PHE A 51 0.32 3.25 -10.07
C PHE A 51 0.67 2.16 -11.09
N ILE A 52 0.00 1.01 -10.98
CA ILE A 52 0.24 -0.16 -11.82
C ILE A 52 -1.13 -0.68 -12.27
N PRO A 53 -1.60 -0.36 -13.48
CA PRO A 53 -2.94 -0.77 -13.92
C PRO A 53 -3.08 -2.28 -14.13
N ASP A 54 -1.96 -2.99 -14.27
CA ASP A 54 -1.93 -4.43 -14.57
C ASP A 54 -1.98 -5.33 -13.31
N ILE A 55 -2.24 -4.77 -12.12
CA ILE A 55 -2.49 -5.57 -10.89
C ILE A 55 -3.99 -5.70 -10.61
N ASP A 56 -4.42 -6.90 -10.27
CA ASP A 56 -5.83 -7.19 -9.97
C ASP A 56 -6.29 -6.61 -8.63
N GLN A 57 -5.37 -6.35 -7.71
CA GLN A 57 -5.65 -5.88 -6.35
C GLN A 57 -4.58 -4.89 -5.90
N ASN A 58 -4.97 -3.94 -5.04
CA ASN A 58 -4.02 -3.04 -4.40
C ASN A 58 -3.11 -3.83 -3.46
N LEU A 59 -1.82 -3.53 -3.49
CA LEU A 59 -0.80 -4.29 -2.75
C LEU A 59 0.12 -3.35 -1.99
N LEU A 60 0.36 -3.66 -0.72
CA LEU A 60 1.41 -3.02 0.07
C LEU A 60 2.71 -3.79 -0.09
N SER A 61 3.78 -3.11 -0.49
CA SER A 61 5.11 -3.70 -0.48
C SER A 61 5.67 -3.66 0.94
N VAL A 62 5.84 -4.83 1.56
CA VAL A 62 6.44 -4.96 2.90
C VAL A 62 7.85 -4.35 2.92
N GLY A 63 8.63 -4.56 1.86
CA GLY A 63 9.98 -3.98 1.75
C GLY A 63 9.96 -2.44 1.77
N GLN A 64 9.06 -1.82 1.00
CA GLN A 64 8.95 -0.35 0.98
C GLN A 64 8.47 0.22 2.32
N LEU A 65 7.57 -0.48 3.02
CA LEU A 65 7.13 -0.07 4.35
C LEU A 65 8.31 -0.08 5.34
N ILE A 66 9.13 -1.13 5.32
CA ILE A 66 10.33 -1.22 6.16
C ILE A 66 11.33 -0.12 5.81
N GLU A 67 11.59 0.13 4.52
CA GLU A 67 12.50 1.21 4.06
C GLU A 67 12.05 2.59 4.53
N LYS A 68 10.74 2.81 4.67
CA LYS A 68 10.15 4.05 5.18
C LYS A 68 10.02 4.10 6.71
N GLY A 69 10.49 3.08 7.42
CA GLY A 69 10.50 3.03 8.88
C GLY A 69 9.17 2.62 9.52
N TYR A 70 8.26 2.01 8.75
CA TYR A 70 7.04 1.42 9.30
C TYR A 70 7.34 0.04 9.89
N SER A 71 6.60 -0.30 10.95
CA SER A 71 6.60 -1.63 11.54
C SER A 71 5.35 -2.41 11.11
N LEU A 72 5.51 -3.69 10.79
CA LEU A 72 4.40 -4.61 10.51
C LEU A 72 4.35 -5.68 11.59
N ILE A 73 3.22 -5.76 12.30
CA ILE A 73 3.04 -6.69 13.41
C ILE A 73 1.91 -7.66 13.07
N PHE A 74 2.25 -8.93 12.85
CA PHE A 74 1.29 -10.00 12.62
C PHE A 74 1.01 -10.73 13.94
N LYS A 75 -0.19 -10.55 14.50
CA LYS A 75 -0.60 -11.18 15.76
C LYS A 75 -2.12 -11.37 15.80
N ASN A 76 -2.59 -12.37 16.54
CA ASN A 76 -4.03 -12.56 16.82
C ASN A 76 -4.92 -12.55 15.56
N ASN A 77 -4.50 -13.23 14.49
CA ASN A 77 -5.21 -13.24 13.20
C ASN A 77 -5.47 -11.83 12.62
N SER A 78 -4.55 -10.91 12.86
CA SER A 78 -4.56 -9.56 12.30
C SER A 78 -3.14 -9.12 11.94
N TYR A 79 -3.02 -8.11 11.09
CA TYR A 79 -1.80 -7.34 10.99
C TYR A 79 -2.04 -5.89 11.40
N VAL A 80 -1.02 -5.28 11.99
CA VAL A 80 -0.98 -3.87 12.34
C VAL A 80 0.18 -3.21 11.60
N ILE A 81 -0.04 -2.03 11.04
CA ILE A 81 1.03 -1.15 10.56
C ILE A 81 1.16 0.01 11.54
N GLU A 82 2.37 0.18 12.07
CA GLU A 82 2.74 1.30 12.93
C GLU A 82 3.72 2.21 12.19
N ASP A 83 3.59 3.52 12.41
CA ASP A 83 4.59 4.49 11.95
C ASP A 83 5.89 4.42 12.77
N SER A 84 6.86 5.25 12.39
CA SER A 84 8.17 5.29 13.05
C SER A 84 8.12 5.77 14.50
N LEU A 85 6.98 6.32 14.95
CA LEU A 85 6.73 6.72 16.35
C LEU A 85 5.96 5.64 17.13
N GLY A 86 5.64 4.50 16.50
CA GLY A 86 4.84 3.43 17.08
C GLY A 86 3.34 3.73 17.10
N GLN A 87 2.86 4.73 16.36
CA GLN A 87 1.42 5.00 16.26
C GLN A 87 0.79 4.09 15.22
N GLU A 88 -0.32 3.46 15.60
CA GLU A 88 -1.09 2.61 14.71
C GLU A 88 -1.70 3.41 13.54
N LEU A 89 -1.35 3.01 12.32
CA LEU A 89 -1.96 3.52 11.10
C LEU A 89 -3.18 2.71 10.69
N VAL A 90 -3.04 1.39 10.70
CA VAL A 90 -4.11 0.48 10.31
C VAL A 90 -3.97 -0.87 10.99
N THR A 91 -5.12 -1.42 11.37
CA THR A 91 -5.28 -2.84 11.74
C THR A 91 -6.20 -3.50 10.73
N VAL A 92 -5.77 -4.65 10.21
CA VAL A 92 -6.53 -5.46 9.26
C VAL A 92 -6.70 -6.86 9.80
N ALA A 93 -7.96 -7.30 9.93
CA ALA A 93 -8.29 -8.67 10.28
C ALA A 93 -8.00 -9.62 9.10
N MET A 94 -7.51 -10.81 9.42
CA MET A 94 -7.35 -11.87 8.45
C MET A 94 -8.73 -12.42 8.05
N THR A 95 -9.00 -12.48 6.76
CA THR A 95 -10.17 -13.16 6.20
C THR A 95 -9.66 -14.35 5.39
N GLU A 96 -10.10 -15.54 5.77
CA GLU A 96 -9.56 -16.82 5.27
C GLU A 96 -8.04 -16.94 5.46
N ARG A 97 -7.27 -16.70 4.39
CA ARG A 97 -5.81 -16.71 4.36
C ARG A 97 -5.20 -15.41 3.87
N CYS A 98 -6.01 -14.36 3.80
CA CYS A 98 -5.65 -13.08 3.21
C CYS A 98 -5.87 -11.95 4.22
N PHE A 99 -5.10 -10.88 4.08
CA PHE A 99 -5.36 -9.64 4.77
C PHE A 99 -5.70 -8.58 3.73
N MET A 100 -6.96 -8.19 3.67
CA MET A 100 -7.43 -7.22 2.67
C MET A 100 -7.55 -5.84 3.29
N LEU A 101 -6.88 -4.86 2.69
CA LEU A 101 -7.00 -3.47 3.08
C LEU A 101 -8.13 -2.84 2.27
N ASP A 102 -9.37 -2.96 2.75
CA ASP A 102 -10.58 -2.45 2.06
C ASP A 102 -10.84 -0.96 2.34
N SER A 103 -9.79 -0.17 2.55
CA SER A 103 -9.89 1.22 3.07
C SER A 103 -9.79 2.31 1.99
N TRP A 104 -9.95 1.98 0.71
CA TRP A 104 -9.71 2.89 -0.41
C TRP A 104 -10.92 3.77 -0.78
N LYS A 105 -11.80 4.08 0.18
CA LYS A 105 -12.93 5.00 -0.04
C LYS A 105 -12.64 6.41 0.47
#